data_AF-A0A822F2V3-F1
#
_entry.id   AF-A0A822F2V3-F1
#
_cell.length_a   1.000
_cell.length_b   1.000
_cell.length_c   1.000
_cell.angle_alpha   90.00
_cell.angle_beta   90.00
_cell.angle_gamma   90.00
#
_symmetry.space_group_name_H-M   'P 1'
#
loop_
_entity.id
_entity.type
_entity.pdbx_description
1 polymer ?
#
loop_
_entity_poly.entity_id
_entity_poly.type
_entity_poly.pdbx_seq_one_letter_code
_entity_poly.pdbx_strand_id
1 'polypeptide(L)'
;MPAFLSTTKDTMIQSLQPSECSLMKLAKEFVDSLNWPKSLFDETHNRCFCTDCYPSTWENLLLAVGSHYVIPRGWTRLGLHVDPMFKEEHNIWNKWIVTFHGTTKIAARSILTHRHFYLPGDKLIDGTILVYLFTAQRIHFIRT
;
A
#
# COMPACT_ATOMS: atom_id res chain seq x y z
N MET A 1 22.14 -7.64 4.11
CA MET A 1 21.79 -6.42 4.87
C MET A 1 22.93 -5.41 4.79
N PRO A 2 22.75 -4.26 4.14
CA PRO A 2 23.06 -3.00 4.74
C PRO A 2 21.76 -2.39 5.27
N ALA A 3 21.89 -1.80 6.45
CA ALA A 3 20.80 -1.34 7.29
C ALA A 3 19.89 -0.35 6.56
N PHE A 4 18.62 -0.36 6.94
CA PHE A 4 17.87 0.87 7.11
C PHE A 4 18.83 1.84 7.82
N LEU A 5 19.45 2.77 7.08
CA LEU A 5 20.03 3.92 7.73
C LEU A 5 18.82 4.69 8.24
N SER A 6 18.45 4.30 9.46
CA SER A 6 17.65 5.05 10.42
C SER A 6 18.31 6.40 10.53
N THR A 7 17.95 7.28 9.59
CA THR A 7 18.04 8.69 9.84
C THR A 7 17.00 8.94 10.92
N THR A 8 17.42 9.60 11.97
CA THR A 8 16.77 9.87 13.26
C THR A 8 15.35 10.46 13.20
N LYS A 9 14.74 10.57 12.01
CA LYS A 9 13.35 10.96 11.78
C LYS A 9 12.36 9.78 11.71
N ASP A 10 12.80 8.58 11.33
CA ASP A 10 11.91 7.40 11.28
C ASP A 10 11.48 6.94 12.68
N THR A 11 12.27 7.24 13.71
CA THR A 11 11.96 6.94 15.11
C THR A 11 10.88 7.84 15.73
N MET A 12 10.48 8.92 15.05
CA MET A 12 9.52 9.90 15.57
C MET A 12 8.09 9.70 15.05
N ILE A 13 7.84 8.68 14.20
CA ILE A 13 6.51 8.38 13.66
C ILE A 13 6.01 7.04 14.19
N GLN A 14 6.14 6.86 15.50
CA GLN A 14 5.67 5.68 16.20
C GLN A 14 4.88 6.08 17.44
N SER A 15 3.78 6.81 17.25
CA SER A 15 2.81 7.02 18.34
C SER A 15 1.49 7.56 17.84
N LEU A 16 0.72 6.67 17.20
CA LEU A 16 -0.67 6.43 17.59
C LEU A 16 -0.97 5.01 17.12
N GLN A 17 -1.27 4.13 18.08
CA GLN A 17 -1.54 2.72 17.83
C GLN A 17 -2.64 2.60 16.75
N PRO A 18 -2.44 1.83 15.68
CA PRO A 18 -3.45 1.61 14.63
C PRO A 18 -4.80 1.05 15.13
N SER A 19 -4.88 0.66 16.41
CA SER A 19 -6.05 0.03 17.03
C SER A 19 -7.22 0.97 17.29
N GLU A 20 -6.99 2.29 17.46
CA GLU A 20 -8.06 3.24 17.83
C GLU A 20 -8.45 4.22 16.71
N CYS A 21 -7.70 4.26 15.61
CA CYS A 21 -8.01 5.13 14.49
C CYS A 21 -9.26 4.65 13.73
N SER A 22 -10.29 5.50 13.67
CA SER A 22 -11.55 5.22 12.97
C SER A 22 -11.33 4.91 11.48
N LEU A 23 -10.44 5.66 10.81
CA LEU A 23 -10.13 5.44 9.40
C LEU A 23 -9.38 4.11 9.15
N MET A 24 -8.50 3.71 10.07
CA MET A 24 -7.85 2.39 10.01
C MET A 24 -8.85 1.27 10.27
N LYS A 25 -9.77 1.45 11.23
CA LYS A 25 -10.83 0.49 11.51
C LYS A 25 -11.73 0.26 10.30
N LEU A 26 -12.18 1.33 9.65
CA LEU A 26 -12.94 1.25 8.40
C LEU A 26 -12.16 0.53 7.29
N ALA A 27 -10.85 0.78 7.16
CA ALA A 27 -10.02 0.10 6.18
C ALA A 27 -9.89 -1.40 6.46
N LYS A 28 -9.77 -1.81 7.73
CA LYS A 28 -9.74 -3.21 8.15
C LYS A 28 -11.07 -3.91 7.90
N GLU A 29 -12.19 -3.30 8.29
CA GLU A 29 -13.54 -3.82 8.00
C GLU A 29 -13.77 -3.99 6.49
N PHE A 30 -13.28 -3.03 5.69
CA PHE A 30 -13.31 -3.15 4.24
C PHE A 30 -12.50 -4.34 3.73
N VAL A 31 -11.27 -4.55 4.22
CA VAL A 31 -10.44 -5.71 3.85
C VAL A 31 -11.10 -7.02 4.25
N ASP A 32 -11.64 -7.09 5.46
CA ASP A 32 -12.35 -8.27 5.95
C ASP A 32 -13.53 -8.60 5.02
N SER A 33 -14.26 -7.58 4.53
CA SER A 33 -15.37 -7.77 3.58
C SER A 33 -14.94 -8.32 2.21
N LEU A 34 -13.65 -8.31 1.87
CA LEU A 34 -13.14 -8.86 0.61
C LEU A 34 -13.08 -10.39 0.62
N ASN A 35 -13.07 -11.02 1.79
CA ASN A 35 -12.87 -12.46 1.98
C ASN A 35 -11.62 -13.00 1.24
N TRP A 36 -10.52 -12.25 1.26
CA TRP A 36 -9.25 -12.68 0.67
C TRP A 36 -8.39 -13.46 1.69
N PRO A 37 -7.45 -14.32 1.24
CA PRO A 37 -6.52 -14.99 2.14
C PRO A 37 -5.74 -13.99 3.00
N LYS A 38 -5.78 -14.16 4.32
CA LYS A 38 -5.05 -13.29 5.26
C LYS A 38 -3.54 -13.30 5.02
N SER A 39 -3.00 -14.38 4.46
CA SER A 39 -1.58 -14.50 4.07
C SER A 39 -1.14 -13.53 2.98
N LEU A 40 -2.06 -12.84 2.31
CA LEU A 40 -1.73 -11.75 1.38
C LEU A 40 -1.36 -10.46 2.10
N PHE A 41 -1.67 -10.33 3.40
CA PHE A 41 -1.53 -9.09 4.15
C PHE A 41 -0.43 -9.20 5.19
N ASP A 42 0.28 -8.09 5.40
CA ASP A 42 1.26 -7.90 6.46
C ASP A 42 0.86 -6.68 7.30
N GLU A 43 0.20 -6.94 8.42
CA GLU A 43 -0.34 -5.88 9.27
C GLU A 43 0.75 -5.01 9.92
N THR A 44 2.00 -5.51 10.01
CA THR A 44 3.11 -4.76 10.64
C THR A 44 3.46 -3.49 9.88
N HIS A 45 3.07 -3.43 8.61
CA HIS A 45 3.31 -2.28 7.73
C HIS A 45 2.05 -1.43 7.49
N ASN A 46 0.91 -1.75 8.13
CA ASN A 46 -0.28 -0.91 8.08
C ASN A 46 0.02 0.52 8.57
N ARG A 47 -0.55 1.54 7.93
CA ARG A 47 -0.34 2.94 8.33
C ARG A 47 -1.55 3.79 8.02
N CYS A 48 -1.91 4.70 8.92
CA CYS A 48 -2.95 5.69 8.65
C CYS A 48 -2.32 7.08 8.46
N PHE A 49 -2.87 7.85 7.52
CA PHE A 49 -2.47 9.21 7.18
C PHE A 49 -3.59 10.22 7.43
N CYS A 50 -4.57 9.91 8.31
CA CYS A 50 -5.51 10.90 8.79
C CYS A 50 -4.81 11.98 9.61
N THR A 51 -5.51 13.07 9.93
CA THR A 51 -4.97 14.20 10.71
C THR A 51 -4.48 13.78 12.09
N ASP A 52 -5.09 12.75 12.68
CA ASP A 52 -4.74 12.29 14.02
C ASP A 52 -3.48 11.41 13.99
N CYS A 53 -3.38 10.49 13.02
CA CYS A 53 -2.25 9.57 12.90
C CYS A 53 -1.04 10.16 12.15
N TYR A 54 -1.26 11.18 11.31
CA TYR A 54 -0.22 11.88 10.57
C TYR A 54 -0.56 13.39 10.52
N PRO A 55 -0.20 14.16 11.57
CA PRO A 55 -0.53 15.57 11.69
C PRO A 55 -0.07 16.42 10.50
N SER A 56 -0.77 17.53 10.25
CA SER A 56 -0.41 18.49 9.18
C SER A 56 0.93 19.19 9.41
N THR A 57 1.42 19.18 10.64
CA THR A 57 2.73 19.70 11.02
C THR A 57 3.89 18.81 10.58
N TRP A 58 3.63 17.55 10.23
CA TRP A 58 4.65 16.64 9.70
C TRP A 58 4.90 16.87 8.22
N GLU A 59 6.10 16.50 7.76
CA GLU A 59 6.53 16.71 6.37
C GLU A 59 5.58 16.05 5.36
N ASN A 60 5.29 16.76 4.27
CA ASN A 60 4.42 16.23 3.20
C ASN A 60 5.16 15.42 2.14
N LEU A 61 6.49 15.35 2.26
CA LEU A 61 7.36 14.72 1.28
C LEU A 61 8.17 13.62 1.96
N LEU A 62 8.20 12.45 1.35
CA LEU A 62 9.10 11.37 1.69
C LEU A 62 10.14 11.24 0.58
N LEU A 63 11.43 11.28 0.92
CA LEU A 63 12.49 10.94 -0.02
C LEU A 63 12.72 9.42 0.00
N ALA A 64 12.47 8.75 -1.12
CA ALA A 64 12.82 7.34 -1.28
C ALA A 64 13.38 7.08 -2.68
N VAL A 65 14.51 6.36 -2.75
CA VAL A 65 15.17 6.01 -4.03
C VAL A 65 15.41 7.26 -4.90
N GLY A 66 15.94 8.33 -4.29
CA GLY A 66 16.24 9.59 -4.98
C GLY A 66 15.03 10.38 -5.49
N SER A 67 13.80 9.94 -5.16
CA SER A 67 12.56 10.57 -5.61
C SER A 67 11.74 11.05 -4.42
N HIS A 68 11.08 12.20 -4.59
CA HIS A 68 10.17 12.76 -3.59
C HIS A 68 8.75 12.24 -3.84
N TYR A 69 8.13 11.70 -2.78
CA TYR A 69 6.74 11.24 -2.81
C TYR A 69 5.89 12.09 -1.90
N VAL A 70 4.73 12.48 -2.39
CA VAL A 70 3.73 13.18 -1.57
C VAL A 70 3.06 12.17 -0.64
N ILE A 71 3.00 12.50 0.64
CA ILE A 71 2.27 11.70 1.63
C ILE A 71 0.77 11.72 1.31
N PRO A 72 0.10 10.56 1.19
CA PRO A 72 -1.32 10.49 0.83
C PRO A 72 -2.20 10.83 2.05
N ARG A 73 -2.30 12.11 2.40
CA ARG A 73 -3.09 12.58 3.55
C ARG A 73 -4.57 12.23 3.42
N GLY A 74 -5.15 11.76 4.52
CA GLY A 74 -6.54 11.27 4.61
C GLY A 74 -6.72 9.82 4.15
N TRP A 75 -5.64 9.06 3.94
CA TRP A 75 -5.69 7.70 3.42
C TRP A 75 -5.18 6.69 4.45
N THR A 76 -5.45 5.41 4.18
CA THR A 76 -4.88 4.29 4.92
C THR A 76 -4.10 3.38 3.99
N ARG A 77 -2.93 2.97 4.45
CA ARG A 77 -2.13 1.87 3.93
C ARG A 77 -2.49 0.58 4.62
N LEU A 78 -2.79 -0.42 3.81
CA LEU A 78 -2.87 -1.81 4.21
C LEU A 78 -1.64 -2.52 3.64
N GLY A 79 -0.91 -3.18 4.51
CA GLY A 79 0.31 -3.86 4.15
C GLY A 79 0.06 -5.20 3.47
N LEU A 80 0.89 -5.57 2.51
CA LEU A 80 0.79 -6.78 1.72
C LEU A 80 2.04 -7.64 1.89
N HIS A 81 1.90 -8.95 1.91
CA HIS A 81 3.08 -9.80 1.82
C HIS A 81 3.74 -9.69 0.45
N VAL A 82 5.07 -9.60 0.47
CA VAL A 82 5.91 -9.60 -0.72
C VAL A 82 6.76 -10.86 -0.73
N ASP A 83 6.87 -11.49 -1.90
CA ASP A 83 7.68 -12.68 -2.07
C ASP A 83 9.16 -12.41 -1.69
N PRO A 84 9.72 -13.14 -0.71
CA PRO A 84 11.06 -12.84 -0.22
C PRO A 84 12.16 -13.01 -1.26
N MET A 85 12.03 -13.98 -2.18
CA MET A 85 13.04 -14.21 -3.21
C MET A 85 13.00 -13.11 -4.26
N PHE A 86 11.80 -12.79 -4.77
CA PHE A 86 11.61 -11.70 -5.72
C PHE A 86 12.12 -10.36 -5.18
N LYS A 87 11.82 -10.09 -3.90
CA LYS A 87 12.27 -8.89 -3.19
C LYS A 87 13.79 -8.75 -3.19
N GLU A 88 14.50 -9.84 -2.89
CA GLU A 88 15.97 -9.86 -2.81
C GLU A 88 16.60 -9.76 -4.20
N GLU A 89 16.15 -10.58 -5.15
CA GLU A 89 16.68 -10.64 -6.52
C GLU A 89 16.57 -9.28 -7.24
N HIS A 90 15.43 -8.62 -7.12
CA HIS A 90 15.19 -7.35 -7.79
C HIS A 90 15.61 -6.13 -6.96
N ASN A 91 16.02 -6.32 -5.70
CA ASN A 91 16.35 -5.25 -4.76
C ASN A 91 15.31 -4.12 -4.78
N ILE A 92 14.03 -4.52 -4.75
CA ILE A 92 12.90 -3.62 -5.01
C ILE A 92 12.86 -2.43 -4.03
N TRP A 93 13.43 -2.60 -2.83
CA TRP A 93 13.44 -1.55 -1.83
C TRP A 93 14.33 -0.36 -2.15
N ASN A 94 15.43 -0.63 -2.83
CA ASN A 94 16.42 0.39 -3.13
C ASN A 94 16.36 0.86 -4.59
N LYS A 95 15.66 0.12 -5.47
CA LYS A 95 15.61 0.42 -6.90
C LYS A 95 14.25 0.94 -7.39
N TRP A 96 13.15 0.51 -6.79
CA TRP A 96 11.83 0.80 -7.33
C TRP A 96 11.24 2.06 -6.70
N ILE A 97 10.67 2.90 -7.56
CA ILE A 97 9.92 4.07 -7.11
C ILE A 97 8.57 3.68 -6.53
N VAL A 98 8.01 4.54 -5.68
CA VAL A 98 6.65 4.36 -5.14
C VAL A 98 5.65 5.04 -6.08
N THR A 99 4.63 4.29 -6.52
CA THR A 99 3.55 4.81 -7.36
C THR A 99 2.19 4.43 -6.77
N PHE A 100 1.17 5.20 -7.12
CA PHE A 100 -0.21 4.95 -6.68
C PHE A 100 -1.10 4.82 -7.91
N HIS A 101 -1.89 3.75 -7.97
CA HIS A 101 -2.87 3.52 -9.03
C HIS A 101 -4.19 3.05 -8.43
N GLY A 102 -5.30 3.68 -8.83
CA GLY A 102 -6.64 3.30 -8.36
C GLY A 102 -7.13 2.08 -9.11
N THR A 103 -7.79 1.15 -8.42
CA THR A 103 -8.23 -0.11 -9.04
C THR A 103 -9.51 -0.63 -8.39
N THR A 104 -10.20 -1.56 -9.06
CA THR A 104 -11.40 -2.23 -8.53
C THR A 104 -11.02 -3.37 -7.61
N LYS A 105 -11.96 -3.83 -6.77
CA LYS A 105 -11.77 -5.02 -5.92
C LYS A 105 -11.31 -6.23 -6.74
N ILE A 106 -11.92 -6.49 -7.90
CA ILE A 106 -11.61 -7.68 -8.69
C ILE A 106 -10.25 -7.60 -9.39
N ALA A 107 -9.89 -6.42 -9.92
CA ALA A 107 -8.57 -6.20 -10.51
C ALA A 107 -7.48 -6.27 -9.43
N ALA A 108 -7.74 -5.68 -8.27
CA ALA A 108 -6.88 -5.76 -7.10
C ALA A 108 -6.62 -7.21 -6.67
N ARG A 109 -7.66 -8.05 -6.59
CA ARG A 109 -7.52 -9.48 -6.32
C ARG A 109 -6.68 -10.19 -7.38
N SER A 110 -6.92 -9.87 -8.65
CA SER A 110 -6.19 -10.49 -9.78
C SER A 110 -4.69 -10.15 -9.73
N ILE A 111 -4.34 -8.90 -9.43
CA ILE A 111 -2.96 -8.44 -9.27
C ILE A 111 -2.27 -9.20 -8.13
N LEU A 112 -2.90 -9.29 -6.94
CA LEU A 112 -2.29 -9.99 -5.81
C LEU A 112 -2.15 -11.49 -6.05
N THR A 113 -3.14 -12.12 -6.69
CA THR A 113 -3.15 -13.57 -6.92
C THR A 113 -2.07 -13.97 -7.92
N HIS A 114 -1.94 -13.22 -9.03
CA HIS A 114 -1.01 -13.56 -10.11
C HIS A 114 0.32 -12.83 -10.04
N ARG A 115 0.46 -11.86 -9.12
CA ARG A 115 1.64 -10.99 -8.98
C ARG A 115 2.00 -10.26 -10.28
N HIS A 116 0.98 -9.95 -11.08
CA HIS A 116 1.12 -9.28 -12.37
C HIS A 116 0.30 -8.00 -12.38
N PHE A 117 0.86 -6.93 -12.94
CA PHE A 117 0.13 -5.70 -13.16
C PHE A 117 -0.73 -5.85 -14.42
N TYR A 118 -2.04 -5.63 -14.29
CA TYR A 118 -3.00 -5.78 -15.39
C TYR A 118 -3.20 -4.43 -16.10
N LEU A 119 -3.20 -4.47 -17.43
CA LEU A 119 -3.48 -3.35 -18.31
C LEU A 119 -4.92 -3.43 -18.84
N PRO A 120 -5.49 -2.28 -19.27
CA PRO A 120 -6.77 -2.30 -19.99
C PRO A 120 -6.74 -3.28 -21.18
N GLY A 121 -7.75 -4.13 -21.29
CA GLY A 121 -7.83 -5.24 -22.23
C GLY A 121 -7.48 -6.60 -21.63
N ASP A 122 -6.78 -6.65 -20.50
CA ASP A 122 -6.44 -7.91 -19.87
C ASP A 122 -7.64 -8.58 -19.20
N LYS A 123 -7.63 -9.92 -19.18
CA LYS A 123 -8.66 -10.74 -18.56
C LYS A 123 -8.34 -10.99 -17.08
N LEU A 124 -9.24 -10.57 -16.21
CA LEU A 124 -9.17 -10.75 -14.76
C LEU A 124 -9.50 -12.18 -14.34
N ILE A 125 -9.30 -12.48 -13.05
CA ILE A 125 -9.50 -13.83 -12.49
C ILE A 125 -10.93 -14.37 -12.60
N ASP A 126 -11.93 -13.48 -12.65
CA ASP A 126 -13.34 -13.83 -12.85
C ASP A 126 -13.74 -13.88 -14.34
N GLY A 127 -12.79 -13.63 -15.23
CA GLY A 127 -13.01 -13.56 -16.67
C GLY A 127 -13.45 -12.20 -17.21
N THR A 128 -13.65 -11.21 -16.34
CA THR A 128 -13.97 -9.83 -16.75
C THR A 128 -12.79 -9.21 -17.50
N ILE A 129 -13.07 -8.42 -18.53
CA ILE A 129 -12.03 -7.63 -19.21
C ILE A 129 -11.84 -6.32 -18.45
N LEU A 130 -10.60 -6.04 -18.05
CA LEU A 130 -10.26 -4.76 -17.43
C LEU A 130 -10.45 -3.65 -18.46
N VAL A 131 -11.43 -2.78 -18.23
CA VAL A 131 -11.62 -1.59 -19.06
C VAL A 131 -10.85 -0.40 -18.48
N TYR A 132 -10.65 0.66 -19.27
CA TYR A 132 -10.18 1.93 -18.72
C TYR A 132 -11.17 2.41 -17.66
N LEU A 133 -10.74 2.41 -16.41
CA LEU A 133 -11.53 2.91 -15.31
C LEU A 133 -10.98 4.27 -14.89
N PHE A 134 -11.69 5.32 -15.30
CA PHE A 134 -11.66 6.62 -14.63
C PHE A 134 -12.59 6.62 -13.40
N THR A 135 -12.75 5.49 -12.72
CA THR A 135 -13.65 5.41 -11.56
C THR A 135 -12.85 5.49 -10.27
N ALA A 136 -13.17 6.52 -9.48
CA ALA A 136 -12.64 6.88 -8.19
C ALA A 136 -12.96 5.86 -7.05
N GLN A 137 -12.82 4.56 -7.30
CA GLN A 137 -12.79 3.57 -6.22
C GLN A 137 -11.34 3.38 -5.78
N ARG A 138 -11.00 4.08 -4.70
CA ARG A 138 -9.65 4.16 -4.12
C ARG A 138 -9.36 2.92 -3.29
N ILE A 139 -8.98 1.83 -3.95
CA ILE A 139 -8.19 0.77 -3.32
C ILE A 139 -6.79 0.92 -3.86
N HIS A 140 -5.87 1.34 -3.01
CA HIS A 140 -4.47 1.47 -3.37
C HIS A 140 -3.67 0.53 -2.49
N PHE A 141 -2.98 -0.39 -3.15
CA PHE A 141 -1.96 -1.18 -2.50
C PHE A 141 -0.78 -0.28 -2.21
N ILE A 142 -0.38 -0.25 -0.96
CA ILE A 142 0.82 0.47 -0.59
C ILE A 142 1.86 -0.59 -0.21
N ARG A 143 3.01 -0.45 -0.88
CA ARG A 143 4.28 -1.09 -0.59
C ARG A 143 4.51 -1.26 0.92
N THR A 144 4.83 -2.49 1.33
CA THR A 144 5.42 -2.83 2.62
C THR A 144 6.88 -3.17 2.43
#